data_AF-A0A956IGI6-F1
#
_entry.id   AF-A0A956IGI6-F1
#
_cell.length_a   1.000
_cell.length_b   1.000
_cell.length_c   1.000
_cell.angle_alpha   90.00
_cell.angle_beta   90.00
_cell.angle_gamma   90.00
#
_symmetry.space_group_name_H-M   'P 1'
#
loop_
_entity.id
_entity.type
_entity.pdbx_description
1 polymer ?
#
loop_
_entity_poly.entity_id
_entity_poly.type
_entity_poly.pdbx_seq_one_letter_code
_entity_poly.pdbx_strand_id
1 'polypeptide(L)'
;MRARTHGPFLLLATTLAAASGGCDGVIGDGDAPNGPTVTPTAECSPTADPIRRLTPTEYVNTATTLFPGVVLPTASPIPDSRVHGFTNQSAGQSISDLGVQRYEELAVAIGEAAAQQLDSWAPCSDDSDACAESLAKELAFRAYRRPLA
;
A
#
# COMPACT_ATOMS: atom_id res chain seq x y z
N MET A 1 45.66 35.21 21.71
CA MET A 1 45.80 36.21 20.64
C MET A 1 46.05 35.52 19.30
N ARG A 2 45.02 35.45 18.45
CA ARG A 2 45.06 35.61 16.98
C ARG A 2 43.66 35.28 16.45
N ALA A 3 42.91 36.35 16.20
CA ALA A 3 41.62 36.33 15.54
C ALA A 3 41.76 35.79 14.12
N ARG A 4 40.81 34.96 13.68
CA ARG A 4 40.57 34.71 12.25
C ARG A 4 39.18 35.23 11.90
N THR A 5 39.23 36.23 11.05
CA THR A 5 38.20 37.11 10.54
C THR A 5 37.17 36.37 9.69
N HIS A 6 35.89 36.73 9.88
CA HIS A 6 34.77 36.34 9.02
C HIS A 6 34.88 37.04 7.65
N GLY A 7 34.77 36.27 6.57
CA GLY A 7 34.59 36.76 5.21
C GLY A 7 33.17 36.46 4.73
N PRO A 8 32.46 37.41 4.08
CA PRO A 8 31.08 37.23 3.66
C PRO A 8 31.03 36.39 2.39
N PHE A 9 30.49 35.17 2.47
CA PHE A 9 30.23 34.37 1.27
C PHE A 9 28.89 34.79 0.68
N LEU A 10 29.01 35.53 -0.41
CA LEU A 10 27.93 36.20 -1.14
C LEU A 10 27.14 35.17 -1.97
N LEU A 11 25.82 35.37 -1.97
CA LEU A 11 24.77 34.60 -2.63
C LEU A 11 25.04 34.25 -4.11
N LEU A 12 24.71 33.02 -4.50
CA LEU A 12 24.23 32.73 -5.86
C LEU A 12 23.13 31.64 -5.78
N ALA A 13 21.88 32.07 -5.59
CA ALA A 13 20.71 31.22 -5.68
C ALA A 13 20.29 31.12 -7.15
N THR A 14 20.69 30.06 -7.83
CA THR A 14 20.19 29.73 -9.17
C THR A 14 18.87 28.96 -9.04
N THR A 15 17.75 29.67 -9.13
CA THR A 15 16.42 29.05 -9.26
C THR A 15 16.24 28.53 -10.69
N LEU A 16 16.36 27.22 -10.87
CA LEU A 16 16.02 26.54 -12.11
C LEU A 16 14.50 26.31 -12.14
N ALA A 17 13.76 27.18 -12.82
CA ALA A 17 12.34 27.00 -13.06
C ALA A 17 12.15 25.91 -14.13
N ALA A 18 11.83 24.69 -13.70
CA ALA A 18 11.41 23.62 -14.59
C ALA A 18 9.95 23.88 -15.00
N ALA A 19 9.74 24.31 -16.23
CA ALA A 19 8.41 24.36 -16.83
C ALA A 19 7.97 22.93 -17.15
N SER A 20 7.21 22.31 -16.25
CA SER A 20 6.45 21.11 -16.56
C SER A 20 5.32 21.51 -17.52
N GLY A 21 5.50 21.22 -18.82
CA GLY A 21 4.38 21.11 -19.74
C GLY A 21 3.53 19.92 -19.30
N GLY A 22 2.55 20.18 -18.45
CA GLY A 22 1.53 19.19 -18.10
C GLY A 22 0.71 18.87 -19.35
N CYS A 23 0.41 17.60 -19.56
CA CYS A 23 -0.65 17.21 -20.48
C CYS A 23 -1.97 17.72 -19.91
N ASP A 24 -2.50 18.81 -20.49
CA ASP A 24 -3.89 19.20 -20.28
C ASP A 24 -4.75 18.28 -21.14
N GLY A 25 -5.36 17.28 -20.49
CA GLY A 25 -6.32 16.39 -21.11
C GLY A 25 -7.71 16.80 -20.67
N VAL A 26 -8.47 17.43 -21.56
CA VAL A 26 -9.91 17.59 -21.37
C VAL A 26 -10.56 16.20 -21.53
N ILE A 27 -11.04 15.63 -20.43
CA ILE A 27 -11.91 14.45 -20.48
C ILE A 27 -13.35 14.95 -20.63
N GLY A 28 -13.83 14.91 -21.87
CA GLY A 28 -15.19 15.28 -22.24
C GLY A 28 -15.36 16.78 -22.40
N ASP A 29 -15.37 17.25 -23.65
CA ASP A 29 -15.92 18.55 -24.00
C ASP A 29 -16.80 18.42 -25.24
N GLY A 30 -17.97 19.04 -25.16
CA GLY A 30 -18.78 19.39 -26.31
C GLY A 30 -20.07 18.60 -26.42
N ASP A 31 -21.15 19.32 -26.66
CA ASP A 31 -22.37 18.87 -27.35
C ASP A 31 -22.04 18.34 -28.76
N ALA A 32 -21.13 17.37 -28.87
CA ALA A 32 -21.02 16.56 -30.07
C ALA A 32 -22.37 15.86 -30.23
N PRO A 33 -22.98 15.88 -31.43
CA PRO A 33 -24.21 15.14 -31.67
C PRO A 33 -23.93 13.71 -31.25
N ASN A 34 -24.72 13.21 -30.30
CA ASN A 34 -24.58 11.87 -29.75
C ASN A 34 -24.30 10.93 -30.92
N GLY A 35 -23.07 10.40 -31.00
CA GLY A 35 -22.76 9.31 -31.91
C GLY A 35 -23.79 8.20 -31.65
N PRO A 36 -24.04 7.31 -32.64
CA PRO A 36 -25.04 6.27 -32.46
C PRO A 36 -24.82 5.61 -31.10
N THR A 37 -25.86 5.65 -30.25
CA THR A 37 -25.83 5.01 -28.94
C THR A 37 -25.54 3.54 -29.17
N VAL A 38 -24.28 3.15 -29.02
CA VAL A 38 -23.89 1.74 -29.05
C VAL A 38 -24.38 1.20 -27.72
N THR A 39 -25.59 0.64 -27.72
CA THR A 39 -26.02 -0.20 -26.61
C THR A 39 -24.99 -1.32 -26.50
N PRO A 40 -24.23 -1.43 -25.39
CA PRO A 40 -23.30 -2.54 -25.24
C PRO A 40 -24.12 -3.84 -25.28
N THR A 41 -24.00 -4.57 -26.39
CA THR A 41 -24.62 -5.90 -26.59
C THR A 41 -23.76 -7.02 -26.03
N ALA A 42 -22.62 -6.69 -25.43
CA ALA A 42 -21.77 -7.66 -24.77
C ALA A 42 -22.41 -8.11 -23.46
N GLU A 43 -22.84 -9.37 -23.41
CA GLU A 43 -23.07 -10.07 -22.16
C GLU A 43 -21.72 -10.11 -21.41
N CYS A 44 -21.56 -9.27 -20.37
CA CYS A 44 -20.42 -9.33 -19.47
C CYS A 44 -20.49 -10.64 -18.67
N SER A 45 -19.93 -11.72 -19.21
CA SER A 45 -19.70 -12.93 -18.43
C SER A 45 -18.33 -12.81 -17.75
N PRO A 46 -18.23 -13.02 -16.42
CA PRO A 46 -16.95 -12.99 -15.75
C PRO A 46 -16.03 -14.04 -16.37
N THR A 47 -14.88 -13.61 -16.89
CA THR A 47 -13.83 -14.53 -17.26
C THR A 47 -13.36 -15.28 -16.01
N ALA A 48 -12.98 -16.55 -16.17
CA ALA A 48 -12.44 -17.37 -15.09
C ALA A 48 -11.00 -16.96 -14.75
N ASP A 49 -10.76 -15.66 -14.57
CA ASP A 49 -9.46 -15.12 -14.19
C ASP A 49 -9.32 -15.19 -12.67
N PRO A 50 -8.51 -16.12 -12.13
CA PRO A 50 -8.35 -16.23 -10.70
C PRO A 50 -7.71 -14.96 -10.14
N ILE A 51 -8.31 -14.43 -9.07
CA ILE A 51 -7.75 -13.32 -8.32
C ILE A 51 -6.42 -13.77 -7.71
N ARG A 52 -5.36 -13.03 -8.01
CA ARG A 52 -4.04 -13.26 -7.42
C ARG A 52 -4.06 -12.85 -5.94
N ARG A 53 -3.64 -13.76 -5.07
CA ARG A 53 -3.36 -13.47 -3.65
C ARG A 53 -1.93 -12.94 -3.48
N LEU A 54 -1.66 -12.21 -2.40
CA LEU A 54 -0.29 -11.93 -1.99
C LEU A 54 0.47 -13.24 -1.75
N THR A 55 1.70 -13.36 -2.27
CA THR A 55 2.57 -14.49 -1.90
C THR A 55 2.90 -14.46 -0.40
N PRO A 56 3.35 -15.57 0.21
CA PRO A 56 3.80 -15.58 1.60
C PRO A 56 4.78 -14.45 1.95
N THR A 57 5.78 -14.22 1.08
CA THR A 57 6.76 -13.14 1.25
C THR A 57 6.12 -11.77 1.15
N GLU A 58 5.24 -11.55 0.18
CA GLU A 58 4.52 -10.27 0.03
C GLU A 58 3.59 -10.01 1.21
N TYR A 59 2.94 -11.03 1.75
CA TYR A 59 2.08 -10.93 2.92
C TYR A 59 2.86 -10.44 4.14
N VAL A 60 4.01 -11.07 4.43
CA VAL A 60 4.89 -10.67 5.55
C VAL A 60 5.44 -9.26 5.34
N ASN A 61 5.90 -8.92 4.13
CA ASN A 61 6.39 -7.56 3.83
C ASN A 61 5.28 -6.50 3.97
N THR A 62 4.05 -6.86 3.61
CA THR A 62 2.87 -6.00 3.81
C THR A 62 2.63 -5.79 5.31
N ALA A 63 2.65 -6.85 6.11
CA ALA A 63 2.50 -6.73 7.57
C ALA A 63 3.58 -5.84 8.20
N THR A 64 4.84 -5.96 7.79
CA THR A 64 5.93 -5.09 8.26
C THR A 64 5.70 -3.63 7.88
N THR A 65 5.09 -3.38 6.72
CA THR A 65 4.78 -2.02 6.26
C THR A 65 3.60 -1.42 7.03
N LEU A 66 2.60 -2.23 7.37
CA LEU A 66 1.45 -1.81 8.17
C LEU A 66 1.86 -1.48 9.61
N PHE A 67 2.72 -2.31 10.18
CA PHE A 67 3.13 -2.28 11.59
C PHE A 67 4.66 -2.10 11.73
N PRO A 68 5.21 -0.95 11.32
CA PRO A 68 6.64 -0.68 11.41
C PRO A 68 7.14 -0.79 12.87
N GLY A 69 8.31 -1.39 13.06
CA GLY A 69 8.92 -1.55 14.38
C GLY A 69 8.35 -2.69 15.23
N VAL A 70 7.25 -3.32 14.80
CA VAL A 70 6.71 -4.51 15.46
C VAL A 70 7.55 -5.73 15.12
N VAL A 71 7.95 -6.49 16.14
CA VAL A 71 8.55 -7.81 15.94
C VAL A 71 7.44 -8.80 15.54
N LEU A 72 7.39 -9.13 14.24
CA LEU A 72 6.41 -10.06 13.69
C LEU A 72 6.75 -11.52 14.04
N PRO A 73 5.74 -12.39 14.21
CA PRO A 73 5.96 -13.83 14.40
C PRO A 73 6.70 -14.44 13.22
N THR A 74 7.57 -15.43 13.49
CA THR A 74 8.41 -16.11 12.47
C THR A 74 7.65 -17.14 11.64
N ALA A 75 6.36 -17.38 11.92
CA ALA A 75 5.56 -18.33 11.19
C ALA A 75 5.33 -17.86 9.75
N SER A 76 5.53 -18.74 8.78
CA SER A 76 5.29 -18.45 7.37
C SER A 76 4.13 -19.32 6.86
N PRO A 77 3.20 -18.77 6.06
CA PRO A 77 2.16 -19.56 5.42
C PRO A 77 2.73 -20.63 4.49
N ILE A 78 1.87 -21.53 4.02
CA ILE A 78 2.26 -22.56 3.05
C ILE A 78 2.82 -21.89 1.77
N PRO A 79 4.00 -22.31 1.28
CA PRO A 79 4.56 -21.79 0.03
C PRO A 79 3.66 -22.05 -1.18
N ASP A 80 3.55 -21.05 -2.06
CA ASP A 80 2.86 -21.20 -3.35
C ASP A 80 3.70 -22.04 -4.33
N SER A 81 3.02 -22.73 -5.25
CA SER A 81 3.69 -23.50 -6.30
C SER A 81 4.32 -22.58 -7.33
N ARG A 82 5.46 -23.00 -7.90
CA ARG A 82 6.11 -22.26 -8.98
C ARG A 82 5.46 -22.58 -10.32
N VAL A 83 5.06 -21.53 -11.03
CA VAL A 83 4.58 -21.61 -12.41
C VAL A 83 5.58 -20.84 -13.29
N HIS A 84 6.17 -21.53 -14.26
CA HIS A 84 7.26 -21.00 -15.09
C HIS A 84 8.44 -20.41 -14.29
N GLY A 85 8.71 -20.95 -13.10
CA GLY A 85 9.78 -20.48 -12.19
C GLY A 85 9.37 -19.38 -11.21
N PHE A 86 8.18 -18.79 -11.37
CA PHE A 86 7.68 -17.70 -10.54
C PHE A 86 6.65 -18.17 -9.50
N THR A 87 6.64 -17.57 -8.31
CA THR A 87 5.69 -17.86 -7.22
C THR A 87 4.50 -16.90 -7.18
N ASN A 88 4.48 -15.87 -8.04
CA ASN A 88 3.47 -14.83 -8.05
C ASN A 88 2.33 -15.08 -9.07
N GLN A 89 2.29 -16.24 -9.70
CA GLN A 89 1.28 -16.56 -10.69
C GLN A 89 0.05 -17.18 -10.01
N SER A 90 -1.13 -16.65 -10.31
CA SER A 90 -2.40 -17.10 -9.71
C SER A 90 -2.67 -18.59 -9.94
N ALA A 91 -2.22 -19.16 -11.07
CA ALA A 91 -2.29 -20.59 -11.35
C ALA A 91 -1.51 -21.47 -10.35
N GLY A 92 -0.52 -20.91 -9.64
CA GLY A 92 0.25 -21.60 -8.60
C GLY A 92 -0.25 -21.36 -7.17
N GLN A 93 -1.31 -20.54 -7.00
CA GLN A 93 -1.84 -20.09 -5.70
C GLN A 93 -3.13 -20.84 -5.33
N SER A 94 -3.11 -22.18 -5.42
CA SER A 94 -4.25 -23.00 -5.03
C SER A 94 -4.60 -22.82 -3.55
N ILE A 95 -5.89 -22.66 -3.26
CA ILE A 95 -6.40 -22.56 -1.88
C ILE A 95 -6.63 -23.97 -1.33
N SER A 96 -6.12 -24.22 -0.12
CA SER A 96 -6.38 -25.44 0.65
C SER A 96 -6.84 -25.07 2.05
N ASP A 97 -7.61 -25.95 2.70
CA ASP A 97 -8.11 -25.71 4.07
C ASP A 97 -6.98 -25.41 5.05
N LEU A 98 -5.88 -26.19 4.96
CA LEU A 98 -4.69 -25.95 5.78
C LEU A 98 -4.06 -24.59 5.45
N GLY A 99 -4.00 -24.20 4.17
CA GLY A 99 -3.47 -22.90 3.77
C GLY A 99 -4.26 -21.76 4.39
N VAL A 100 -5.60 -21.84 4.34
CA VAL A 100 -6.50 -20.86 4.96
C VAL A 100 -6.25 -20.77 6.46
N GLN A 101 -6.20 -21.91 7.16
CA GLN A 101 -5.92 -21.96 8.59
C GLN A 101 -4.58 -21.30 8.95
N ARG A 102 -3.51 -21.55 8.18
CA ARG A 102 -2.21 -20.92 8.44
C ARG A 102 -2.21 -19.41 8.22
N TYR A 103 -2.97 -18.91 7.25
CA TYR A 103 -3.12 -17.46 7.06
C TYR A 103 -3.91 -16.83 8.21
N GLU A 104 -4.95 -17.49 8.71
CA GLU A 104 -5.73 -17.03 9.85
C GLU A 104 -4.88 -16.98 11.12
N GLU A 105 -4.20 -18.08 11.47
CA GLU A 105 -3.30 -18.17 12.63
C GLU A 105 -2.23 -17.08 12.59
N LEU A 106 -1.63 -16.85 11.42
CA LEU A 106 -0.62 -15.81 11.25
C LEU A 106 -1.22 -14.40 11.39
N ALA A 107 -2.40 -14.14 10.83
CA ALA A 107 -3.07 -12.85 10.93
C ALA A 107 -3.39 -12.51 12.39
N VAL A 108 -3.90 -13.48 13.16
CA VAL A 108 -4.16 -13.33 14.60
C VAL A 108 -2.87 -13.02 15.34
N ALA A 109 -1.81 -13.79 15.13
CA ALA A 109 -0.53 -13.58 15.80
C ALA A 109 0.11 -12.22 15.46
N ILE A 110 -0.03 -11.74 14.22
CA ILE A 110 0.41 -10.40 13.82
C ILE A 110 -0.41 -9.33 14.55
N GLY A 111 -1.73 -9.48 14.61
CA GLY A 111 -2.62 -8.54 15.29
C GLY A 111 -2.32 -8.43 16.79
N GLU A 112 -2.09 -9.57 17.46
CA GLU A 112 -1.69 -9.62 18.86
C GLU A 112 -0.34 -8.95 19.10
N ALA A 113 0.66 -9.23 18.24
CA ALA A 113 1.98 -8.60 18.34
C ALA A 113 1.92 -7.09 18.13
N ALA A 114 1.13 -6.63 17.17
CA ALA A 114 0.92 -5.20 16.90
C ALA A 114 0.20 -4.50 18.05
N ALA A 115 -0.80 -5.14 18.66
CA ALA A 115 -1.52 -4.59 19.81
C ALA A 115 -0.63 -4.48 21.06
N GLN A 116 0.27 -5.44 21.30
CA GLN A 116 1.23 -5.40 22.40
C GLN A 116 2.33 -4.34 22.21
N GLN A 117 2.55 -3.89 20.97
CA GLN A 117 3.61 -2.96 20.59
C GLN A 117 3.03 -1.67 19.97
N LEU A 118 1.86 -1.21 20.42
CA LEU A 118 1.19 -0.01 19.88
C LEU A 118 2.13 1.19 19.77
N ASP A 119 2.92 1.45 20.81
CA ASP A 119 3.87 2.58 20.86
C ASP A 119 4.96 2.53 19.76
N SER A 120 5.18 1.37 19.12
CA SER A 120 6.20 1.24 18.07
C SER A 120 5.73 1.71 16.70
N TRP A 121 4.41 1.70 16.44
CA TRP A 121 3.87 1.89 15.09
C TRP A 121 2.66 2.82 15.00
N ALA A 122 1.89 2.95 16.08
CA ALA A 122 0.72 3.80 16.16
C ALA A 122 1.13 5.24 16.52
N PRO A 123 0.34 6.25 16.11
CA PRO A 123 0.61 7.65 16.46
C PRO A 123 0.37 7.99 17.94
N CYS A 124 -0.36 7.13 18.67
CA CYS A 124 -0.77 7.27 20.06
C CYS A 124 -1.22 5.90 20.60
N SER A 125 -1.41 5.79 21.91
CA SER A 125 -1.80 4.54 22.59
C SER A 125 -2.83 4.72 23.72
N ASP A 126 -3.42 5.90 23.85
CA ASP A 126 -4.52 6.14 24.79
C ASP A 126 -5.89 5.74 24.19
N ASP A 127 -6.87 5.51 25.06
CA ASP A 127 -8.22 5.05 24.66
C ASP A 127 -9.15 6.20 24.22
N SER A 128 -8.64 7.35 23.78
CA SER A 128 -9.48 8.46 23.33
C SER A 128 -9.98 8.30 21.89
N ASP A 129 -11.15 8.88 21.61
CA ASP A 129 -11.68 8.98 20.24
C ASP A 129 -10.70 9.68 19.29
N ALA A 130 -9.97 10.69 19.79
CA ALA A 130 -8.97 11.41 19.01
C ALA A 130 -7.78 10.50 18.63
N CYS A 131 -7.36 9.63 19.55
CA CYS A 131 -6.34 8.63 19.25
C CYS A 131 -6.83 7.61 18.23
N ALA A 132 -8.05 7.08 18.40
CA ALA A 132 -8.65 6.15 17.46
C ALA A 132 -8.76 6.73 16.04
N GLU A 133 -9.17 8.00 15.91
CA GLU A 133 -9.23 8.69 14.62
C GLU A 133 -7.83 8.85 13.97
N SER A 134 -6.83 9.24 14.76
CA SER A 134 -5.45 9.39 14.26
C SER A 134 -4.86 8.05 13.81
N LEU A 135 -5.04 7.01 14.63
CA LEU A 135 -4.62 5.65 14.31
C LEU A 135 -5.31 5.15 13.03
N ALA A 136 -6.63 5.34 12.90
CA ALA A 136 -7.37 4.93 11.71
C ALA A 136 -6.87 5.62 10.44
N LYS A 137 -6.62 6.93 10.48
CA LYS A 137 -6.08 7.68 9.33
C LYS A 137 -4.69 7.19 8.91
N GLU A 138 -3.79 7.01 9.87
CA GLU A 138 -2.41 6.57 9.60
C GLU A 138 -2.37 5.13 9.10
N LEU A 139 -3.09 4.22 9.75
CA LEU A 139 -3.15 2.81 9.35
C LEU A 139 -3.80 2.66 7.97
N ALA A 140 -4.90 3.37 7.70
CA ALA A 140 -5.56 3.33 6.41
C ALA A 140 -4.69 3.91 5.28
N PHE A 141 -3.92 4.97 5.56
CA PHE A 141 -2.96 5.49 4.60
C PHE A 141 -1.92 4.43 4.22
N ARG A 142 -1.40 3.66 5.18
CA ARG A 142 -0.46 2.56 4.89
C ARG A 142 -1.14 1.39 4.15
N ALA A 143 -2.33 1.00 4.57
CA ALA A 143 -3.05 -0.16 4.04
C ALA A 143 -3.57 0.06 2.62
N TYR A 144 -4.20 1.20 2.37
CA TYR A 144 -4.87 1.51 1.10
C TYR A 144 -4.06 2.44 0.21
N ARG A 145 -2.96 3.02 0.71
CA ARG A 145 -2.18 4.07 0.03
C ARG A 145 -3.04 5.27 -0.38
N ARG A 146 -4.10 5.54 0.38
CA ARG A 146 -5.06 6.63 0.15
C ARG A 146 -5.41 7.28 1.49
N PRO A 147 -5.45 8.62 1.56
CA PRO A 147 -5.89 9.31 2.76
C PRO A 147 -7.39 9.09 2.98
N LEU A 148 -7.80 8.96 4.25
CA LEU A 148 -9.20 9.06 4.67
C LEU A 148 -9.50 10.55 4.89
N ALA A 149 -10.12 11.18 3.88
CA ALA A 149 -10.58 12.57 3.92
C ALA A 149 -11.97 12.65 4.54
#